data_AF-A0A066Z191-F1
#
_entry.id   AF-A0A066Z191-F1
#
_cell.length_a   1.000
_cell.length_b   1.000
_cell.length_c   1.000
_cell.angle_alpha   90.00
_cell.angle_beta   90.00
_cell.angle_gamma   90.00
#
_symmetry.space_group_name_H-M   'P 1'
#
loop_
_entity.id
_entity.type
_entity.pdbx_description
1 polymer ?
#
loop_
_entity_poly.entity_id
_entity_poly.type
_entity_poly.pdbx_seq_one_letter_code
_entity_poly.pdbx_strand_id
1 'polypeptide(L)'
;MLIGADGAWSKVRPLLSDARPAYTGISFVEADLHEAARRHPGAVDLIGGGFFLALAGERGFLAHQEPDGSIHVYAAVRAAEDWLAGAGPAELRAGALAAFDGWSDALRALLADADGELTLRRIHALPVGHRWEHVPGVTLLGDAAHLMSPFAGEGANLAMQDGAELALALTAHPGDSGPRCAPTSRRCSSAPRSPPGSRRTACGRCSAPTRWARCWRCSPATGPSRAEARRASDRLVAMDDSTAPAPAADANGPPSPRSPTGASWTRRSA
;
A
#
# COMPACT_ATOMS: atom_id res chain seq x y z
N MET A 1 17.21 32.30 -10.29
CA MET A 1 16.14 31.27 -10.29
C MET A 1 16.20 30.50 -8.98
N LEU A 2 15.05 30.22 -8.39
CA LEU A 2 14.83 29.40 -7.19
C LEU A 2 14.09 28.12 -7.58
N ILE A 3 14.61 26.96 -7.18
CA ILE A 3 14.00 25.64 -7.40
C ILE A 3 13.65 25.04 -6.04
N GLY A 4 12.37 24.78 -5.79
CA GLY A 4 11.90 24.01 -4.65
C GLY A 4 11.93 22.52 -4.95
N ALA A 5 12.97 21.85 -4.51
CA ALA A 5 13.12 20.38 -4.53
C ALA A 5 13.32 19.86 -3.09
N ASP A 6 12.64 20.49 -2.14
CA ASP A 6 12.79 20.33 -0.69
C ASP A 6 11.78 19.35 -0.06
N GLY A 7 11.22 18.46 -0.89
CA GLY A 7 10.42 17.31 -0.46
C GLY A 7 8.95 17.61 -0.16
N ALA A 8 8.29 16.60 0.42
CA ALA A 8 6.85 16.60 0.74
C ALA A 8 6.38 17.88 1.45
N TRP A 9 7.12 18.31 2.47
CA TRP A 9 6.79 19.44 3.34
C TRP A 9 7.49 20.73 2.91
N SER A 10 7.56 20.95 1.59
CA SER A 10 8.24 22.08 0.97
C SER A 10 7.89 23.43 1.60
N LYS A 11 8.94 24.19 1.94
CA LYS A 11 8.90 25.59 2.37
C LYS A 11 8.89 26.55 1.19
N VAL A 12 9.28 26.08 0.00
CA VAL A 12 9.25 26.87 -1.25
C VAL A 12 7.87 26.83 -1.91
N ARG A 13 7.13 25.72 -1.79
CA ARG A 13 5.80 25.54 -2.40
C ARG A 13 4.82 26.69 -2.13
N PRO A 14 4.73 27.28 -0.92
CA PRO A 14 3.86 28.43 -0.65
C PRO A 14 4.10 29.67 -1.52
N LEU A 15 5.26 29.80 -2.20
CA LEU A 15 5.51 30.88 -3.16
C LEU A 15 4.71 30.70 -4.47
N LEU A 16 4.23 29.49 -4.75
CA LEU A 16 3.51 29.13 -5.98
C LEU A 16 2.10 28.60 -5.72
N SER A 17 1.90 27.89 -4.61
CA SER A 17 0.64 27.20 -4.31
C SER A 17 0.41 26.99 -2.82
N ASP A 18 -0.83 27.15 -2.40
CA ASP A 18 -1.29 26.86 -1.05
C ASP A 18 -1.58 25.36 -0.80
N ALA A 19 -1.35 24.50 -1.79
CA ALA A 19 -1.53 23.07 -1.61
C ALA A 19 -0.66 22.52 -0.47
N ARG A 20 -1.25 21.62 0.31
CA ARG A 20 -0.60 20.90 1.41
C ARG A 20 -0.82 19.39 1.23
N PRO A 21 0.18 18.57 1.59
CA PRO A 21 -0.02 17.12 1.65
C PRO A 21 -1.17 16.79 2.60
N ALA A 22 -2.05 15.89 2.17
CA ALA A 22 -3.13 15.36 2.97
C ALA A 22 -2.93 13.85 3.18
N TYR A 23 -3.26 13.36 4.37
CA TYR A 23 -3.25 11.93 4.67
C TYR A 23 -4.21 11.19 3.74
N THR A 24 -3.75 10.09 3.17
CA THR A 24 -4.48 9.35 2.13
C THR A 24 -5.47 8.33 2.68
N GLY A 25 -5.57 8.22 4.01
CA GLY A 25 -6.32 7.15 4.67
C GLY A 25 -5.58 5.82 4.72
N ILE A 26 -4.27 5.81 4.42
CA ILE A 26 -3.44 4.60 4.36
C ILE A 26 -2.19 4.81 5.22
N SER A 27 -1.92 3.84 6.09
CA SER A 27 -0.69 3.75 6.85
C SER A 27 0.08 2.49 6.46
N PHE A 28 1.40 2.59 6.42
CA PHE A 28 2.29 1.45 6.33
C PHE A 28 2.90 1.17 7.71
N VAL A 29 3.04 -0.10 8.02
CA VAL A 29 3.97 -0.58 9.04
C VAL A 29 5.13 -1.23 8.30
N GLU A 30 6.27 -0.56 8.33
CA GLU A 30 7.53 -1.04 7.76
C GLU A 30 8.19 -2.01 8.74
N ALA A 31 8.73 -3.10 8.18
CA ALA A 31 9.40 -4.15 8.92
C ALA A 31 10.55 -4.70 8.09
N ASP A 32 11.65 -5.06 8.76
CA ASP A 32 12.83 -5.64 8.12
C ASP A 32 13.10 -7.03 8.68
N LEU A 33 13.52 -7.96 7.81
CA LEU A 33 14.00 -9.28 8.20
C LEU A 33 15.45 -9.40 7.73
N HIS A 34 16.40 -9.32 8.65
CA HIS A 34 17.82 -9.36 8.37
C HIS A 34 18.33 -10.80 8.20
N GLU A 35 19.39 -10.99 7.41
CA GLU A 35 19.95 -12.32 7.11
C GLU A 35 18.85 -13.34 6.75
N ALA A 36 17.88 -12.94 5.90
CA ALA A 36 16.59 -13.62 5.80
C ALA A 36 16.71 -15.11 5.42
N ALA A 37 17.67 -15.47 4.56
CA ALA A 37 17.93 -16.87 4.21
C ALA A 37 18.32 -17.75 5.41
N ARG A 38 18.96 -17.18 6.43
CA ARG A 38 19.41 -17.90 7.63
C ARG A 38 18.39 -17.83 8.76
N ARG A 39 17.80 -16.65 8.99
CA ARG A 39 16.92 -16.39 10.14
C ARG A 39 15.44 -16.60 9.84
N HIS A 40 15.03 -16.35 8.60
CA HIS A 40 13.63 -16.27 8.18
C HIS A 40 13.37 -17.05 6.89
N PRO A 41 13.76 -18.33 6.79
CA PRO A 41 13.66 -19.10 5.54
C PRO A 41 12.22 -19.20 5.02
N GLY A 42 11.22 -19.26 5.92
CA GLY A 42 9.81 -19.24 5.53
C GLY A 42 9.38 -17.94 4.85
N ALA A 43 9.93 -16.79 5.25
CA ALA A 43 9.66 -15.51 4.59
C ALA A 43 10.28 -15.46 3.18
N VAL A 44 11.49 -16.00 3.02
CA VAL A 44 12.16 -16.14 1.72
C VAL A 44 11.35 -17.03 0.78
N ASP A 45 10.87 -18.18 1.26
CA ASP A 45 10.06 -19.10 0.47
C ASP A 45 8.71 -18.49 0.06
N LEU A 46 8.10 -17.70 0.97
CA LEU A 46 6.82 -17.03 0.73
C LEU A 46 6.93 -15.92 -0.33
N ILE A 47 7.95 -15.06 -0.21
CA ILE A 47 8.13 -13.87 -1.05
C ILE A 47 8.77 -14.24 -2.39
N GLY A 48 9.67 -15.23 -2.39
CA GLY A 48 10.50 -15.57 -3.54
C GLY A 48 11.57 -14.52 -3.84
N GLY A 49 12.17 -14.59 -5.03
CA GLY A 49 13.26 -13.70 -5.45
C GLY A 49 12.83 -12.40 -6.13
N GLY A 50 11.59 -11.96 -5.96
CA GLY A 50 11.02 -10.82 -6.69
C GLY A 50 10.19 -9.89 -5.81
N PHE A 51 9.34 -9.11 -6.46
CA PHE A 51 8.37 -8.27 -5.77
C PHE A 51 7.12 -9.09 -5.40
N PHE A 52 6.77 -9.07 -4.13
CA PHE A 52 5.64 -9.82 -3.57
C PHE A 52 4.49 -8.87 -3.20
N LEU A 53 3.26 -9.29 -3.49
CA LEU A 53 2.07 -8.66 -2.93
C LEU A 53 1.04 -9.70 -2.48
N ALA A 54 0.46 -9.46 -1.30
CA ALA A 54 -0.75 -10.11 -0.84
C ALA A 54 -1.77 -9.05 -0.42
N LEU A 55 -2.90 -8.94 -1.13
CA LEU A 55 -3.88 -7.87 -0.96
C LEU A 55 -5.27 -8.44 -0.70
N ALA A 56 -5.91 -8.03 0.40
CA ALA A 56 -7.29 -8.40 0.70
C ALA A 56 -7.93 -7.38 1.67
N GLY A 57 -9.22 -7.09 1.50
CA GLY A 57 -10.01 -6.31 2.47
C GLY A 57 -9.31 -5.06 3.03
N GLU A 58 -9.05 -4.07 2.17
CA GLU A 58 -8.41 -2.76 2.48
C GLU A 58 -7.05 -2.84 3.20
N ARG A 59 -6.42 -4.01 3.15
CA ARG A 59 -5.14 -4.33 3.78
C ARG A 59 -4.25 -5.08 2.80
N GLY A 60 -2.95 -5.08 3.06
CA GLY A 60 -2.06 -5.92 2.29
C GLY A 60 -0.60 -5.87 2.72
N PHE A 61 0.16 -6.83 2.23
CA PHE A 61 1.61 -6.89 2.33
C PHE A 61 2.22 -6.60 0.96
N LEU A 62 3.24 -5.75 0.95
CA LEU A 62 4.19 -5.61 -0.14
C LEU A 62 5.55 -5.98 0.44
N ALA A 63 6.33 -6.79 -0.26
CA ALA A 63 7.67 -7.14 0.21
C ALA A 63 8.61 -7.39 -0.96
N HIS A 64 9.89 -7.17 -0.73
CA HIS A 64 10.95 -7.54 -1.66
C HIS A 64 12.22 -7.89 -0.90
N GLN A 65 13.08 -8.65 -1.58
CA GLN A 65 14.42 -8.91 -1.09
C GLN A 65 15.36 -7.78 -1.52
N GLU A 66 16.15 -7.29 -0.57
CA GLU A 66 17.19 -6.30 -0.80
C GLU A 66 18.49 -6.97 -1.30
N PRO A 67 19.40 -6.22 -1.97
CA PRO A 67 20.65 -6.77 -2.49
C PRO A 67 21.57 -7.43 -1.44
N ASP A 68 21.42 -7.07 -0.16
CA ASP A 68 22.16 -7.65 0.95
C ASP A 68 21.54 -8.96 1.50
N GLY A 69 20.43 -9.40 0.90
CA GLY A 69 19.70 -10.61 1.29
C GLY A 69 18.71 -10.40 2.44
N SER A 70 18.54 -9.19 2.96
CA SER A 70 17.43 -8.85 3.85
C SER A 70 16.10 -8.76 3.08
N ILE A 71 14.99 -8.83 3.80
CA ILE A 71 13.65 -8.62 3.24
C ILE A 71 13.07 -7.37 3.87
N HIS A 72 12.61 -6.45 3.03
CA HIS A 72 11.87 -5.29 3.46
C HIS A 72 10.37 -5.51 3.21
N VAL A 73 9.55 -5.21 4.21
CA VAL A 73 8.11 -5.46 4.21
C VAL A 73 7.35 -4.17 4.52
N TYR A 74 6.34 -3.88 3.70
CA TYR A 74 5.32 -2.88 3.96
C TYR A 74 3.99 -3.56 4.24
N ALA A 75 3.49 -3.44 5.46
CA ALA A 75 2.14 -3.84 5.81
C ALA A 75 1.20 -2.63 5.69
N ALA A 76 0.44 -2.59 4.60
CA ALA A 76 -0.50 -1.53 4.26
C ALA A 76 -1.87 -1.75 4.91
N VAL A 77 -2.37 -0.73 5.60
CA VAL A 77 -3.68 -0.75 6.26
C VAL A 77 -4.43 0.54 5.97
N ARG A 78 -5.70 0.44 5.57
CA ARG A 78 -6.63 1.57 5.62
C ARG A 78 -7.04 1.84 7.06
N ALA A 79 -6.66 3.00 7.58
CA ALA A 79 -6.91 3.36 8.97
C ALA A 79 -7.12 4.86 9.12
N ALA A 80 -7.59 5.27 10.30
CA ALA A 80 -7.58 6.67 10.70
C ALA A 80 -6.13 7.17 10.88
N GLU A 81 -5.90 8.47 10.76
CA GLU A 81 -4.56 9.04 10.82
C GLU A 81 -3.90 8.85 12.20
N ASP A 82 -4.69 8.82 13.26
CA ASP A 82 -4.25 8.60 14.63
C ASP A 82 -4.06 7.10 14.98
N TRP A 83 -4.30 6.19 14.03
CA TRP A 83 -4.08 4.76 14.25
C TRP A 83 -2.64 4.47 14.68
N LEU A 84 -2.51 3.86 15.86
CA LEU A 84 -1.23 3.57 16.54
C LEU A 84 -0.33 4.80 16.73
N ALA A 85 -0.91 6.01 16.76
CA ALA A 85 -0.20 7.22 17.12
C ALA A 85 0.30 7.14 18.57
N GLY A 86 1.60 7.36 18.76
CA GLY A 86 2.23 7.31 20.09
C GLY A 86 2.38 5.91 20.69
N ALA A 87 2.03 4.84 19.94
CA ALA A 87 2.24 3.48 20.38
C ALA A 87 3.74 3.19 20.59
N GLY A 88 4.07 2.54 21.70
CA GLY A 88 5.41 2.02 21.93
C GLY A 88 5.73 0.83 20.99
N PRO A 89 7.00 0.38 20.91
CA PRO A 89 7.40 -0.66 19.96
C PRO A 89 6.57 -1.96 20.04
N ALA A 90 6.27 -2.43 21.26
CA ALA A 90 5.46 -3.65 21.46
C ALA A 90 3.99 -3.45 21.06
N GLU A 91 3.42 -2.29 21.36
CA GLU A 91 2.04 -1.93 21.02
C GLU A 91 1.86 -1.75 19.51
N LEU A 92 2.85 -1.15 18.84
CA LEU A 92 2.87 -1.03 17.39
C LEU A 92 2.86 -2.41 16.72
N ARG A 93 3.71 -3.34 17.18
CA ARG A 93 3.74 -4.72 16.65
C ARG A 93 2.43 -5.46 16.91
N ALA A 94 1.91 -5.40 18.13
CA ALA A 94 0.63 -6.04 18.47
C ALA A 94 -0.53 -5.46 17.66
N GLY A 95 -0.61 -4.13 17.54
CA GLY A 95 -1.64 -3.43 16.76
C GLY A 95 -1.55 -3.71 15.26
N ALA A 96 -0.32 -3.79 14.72
CA ALA A 96 -0.10 -4.19 13.34
C ALA A 96 -0.57 -5.63 13.11
N LEU A 97 -0.19 -6.58 13.98
CA LEU A 97 -0.62 -7.98 13.88
C LEU A 97 -2.14 -8.16 14.00
N ALA A 98 -2.79 -7.38 14.87
CA ALA A 98 -4.25 -7.39 15.02
C ALA A 98 -4.96 -6.87 13.75
N ALA A 99 -4.36 -5.90 13.04
CA ALA A 99 -4.90 -5.44 11.77
C ALA A 99 -4.94 -6.56 10.70
N PHE A 100 -4.12 -7.60 10.84
CA PHE A 100 -4.08 -8.76 9.95
C PHE A 100 -4.67 -10.05 10.58
N ASP A 101 -5.56 -9.92 11.57
CA ASP A 101 -6.30 -11.07 12.08
C ASP A 101 -7.10 -11.76 10.95
N GLY A 102 -7.06 -13.09 10.95
CA GLY A 102 -7.66 -13.94 9.91
C GLY A 102 -6.83 -14.12 8.64
N TRP A 103 -5.64 -13.51 8.55
CA TRP A 103 -4.67 -13.81 7.50
C TRP A 103 -3.81 -15.02 7.87
N SER A 104 -3.19 -15.66 6.88
CA SER A 104 -2.36 -16.84 7.11
C SER A 104 -1.18 -16.54 8.04
N ASP A 105 -0.79 -17.52 8.84
CA ASP A 105 0.32 -17.38 9.79
C ASP A 105 1.63 -17.01 9.09
N ALA A 106 1.87 -17.51 7.87
CA ALA A 106 3.03 -17.17 7.07
C ALA A 106 3.10 -15.68 6.70
N LEU A 107 1.95 -15.03 6.42
CA LEU A 107 1.90 -13.59 6.15
C LEU A 107 2.08 -12.78 7.43
N ARG A 108 1.46 -13.24 8.52
CA ARG A 108 1.58 -12.58 9.83
C ARG A 108 3.01 -12.68 10.39
N ALA A 109 3.72 -13.76 10.08
CA ALA A 109 5.13 -13.95 10.45
C ALA A 109 6.04 -12.84 9.90
N LEU A 110 5.71 -12.24 8.75
CA LEU A 110 6.46 -11.09 8.21
C LEU A 110 6.51 -9.88 9.15
N LEU A 111 5.52 -9.73 10.05
CA LEU A 111 5.52 -8.72 11.11
C LEU A 111 5.89 -9.29 12.47
N ALA A 112 5.51 -10.53 12.76
CA ALA A 112 5.75 -11.14 14.06
C ALA A 112 7.26 -11.38 14.28
N ASP A 113 7.96 -11.84 13.25
CA ASP A 113 9.36 -12.25 13.29
C ASP A 113 10.32 -11.15 12.81
N ALA A 114 9.78 -10.00 12.37
CA ALA A 114 10.58 -8.88 11.92
C ALA A 114 11.63 -8.47 12.96
N ASP A 115 12.83 -8.21 12.49
CA ASP A 115 13.97 -7.80 13.30
C ASP A 115 13.86 -6.31 13.66
N GLY A 116 14.16 -5.97 14.91
CA GLY A 116 14.14 -4.59 15.37
C GLY A 116 12.74 -4.00 15.59
N GLU A 117 12.68 -2.67 15.57
CA GLU A 117 11.43 -1.92 15.76
C GLU A 117 10.71 -1.72 14.43
N LEU A 118 9.38 -1.87 14.46
CA LEU A 118 8.56 -1.56 13.30
C LEU A 118 8.46 -0.03 13.14
N THR A 119 8.33 0.44 11.90
CA THR A 119 8.15 1.87 11.63
C THR A 119 6.76 2.16 11.06
N LEU A 120 5.99 2.98 11.78
CA LEU A 120 4.69 3.47 11.29
C LEU A 120 4.87 4.66 10.35
N ARG A 121 4.44 4.52 9.09
CA ARG A 121 4.43 5.60 8.09
C ARG A 121 3.01 5.99 7.69
N ARG A 122 2.68 7.26 7.83
CA ARG A 122 1.46 7.85 7.30
C ARG A 122 1.66 8.26 5.85
N ILE A 123 0.89 7.69 4.94
CA ILE A 123 1.01 8.03 3.52
C ILE A 123 0.25 9.31 3.24
N HIS A 124 0.99 10.34 2.83
CA HIS A 124 0.45 11.63 2.42
C HIS A 124 0.62 11.84 0.92
N ALA A 125 -0.27 12.63 0.33
CA ALA A 125 -0.17 13.03 -1.07
C ALA A 125 -0.67 14.46 -1.28
N LEU A 126 -0.19 15.12 -2.32
CA LEU A 126 -0.78 16.38 -2.79
C LEU A 126 -2.11 16.12 -3.53
N PRO A 127 -2.99 17.13 -3.63
CA PRO A 127 -4.23 17.02 -4.38
C PRO A 127 -3.98 16.58 -5.83
N VAL A 128 -4.81 15.65 -6.33
CA VAL A 128 -4.72 15.20 -7.72
C VAL A 128 -4.96 16.38 -8.66
N GLY A 129 -4.05 16.56 -9.61
CA GLY A 129 -4.11 17.68 -10.55
C GLY A 129 -3.58 18.99 -9.98
N HIS A 130 -2.81 18.96 -8.89
CA HIS A 130 -2.08 20.11 -8.38
C HIS A 130 -1.30 20.82 -9.49
N ARG A 131 -1.58 22.11 -9.63
CA ARG A 131 -1.00 23.03 -10.61
C ARG A 131 -0.92 24.41 -9.96
N TRP A 132 -0.05 25.25 -10.51
CA TRP A 132 0.10 26.63 -10.11
C TRP A 132 0.25 27.52 -11.33
N GLU A 133 -0.10 28.79 -11.19
CA GLU A 133 0.20 29.80 -12.19
C GLU A 133 1.71 30.08 -12.23
N HIS A 134 2.23 30.35 -13.41
CA HIS A 134 3.66 30.62 -13.58
C HIS A 134 4.07 31.86 -12.77
N VAL A 135 5.15 31.72 -11.98
CA VAL A 135 5.80 32.83 -11.29
C VAL A 135 7.23 32.94 -11.80
N PRO A 136 7.64 34.10 -12.36
CA PRO A 136 8.99 34.29 -12.85
C PRO A 136 10.06 33.96 -11.81
N GLY A 137 11.03 33.13 -12.20
CA GLY A 137 12.20 32.83 -11.39
C GLY A 137 11.98 31.82 -10.25
N VAL A 138 10.79 31.22 -10.10
CA VAL A 138 10.49 30.21 -9.07
C VAL A 138 9.80 28.99 -9.70
N THR A 139 10.24 27.78 -9.33
CA THR A 139 9.56 26.53 -9.69
C THR A 139 9.71 25.45 -8.62
N LEU A 140 8.90 24.39 -8.69
CA LEU A 140 8.98 23.19 -7.85
C LEU A 140 9.30 21.95 -8.70
N LEU A 141 9.98 20.97 -8.11
CA LEU A 141 10.24 19.64 -8.69
C LEU A 141 10.03 18.55 -7.64
N GLY A 142 9.85 17.31 -8.09
CA GLY A 142 9.73 16.13 -7.21
C GLY A 142 8.57 16.25 -6.24
N ASP A 143 8.73 15.70 -5.02
CA ASP A 143 7.69 15.69 -3.99
C ASP A 143 7.18 17.09 -3.60
N ALA A 144 8.02 18.13 -3.75
CA ALA A 144 7.56 19.50 -3.53
C ALA A 144 6.44 19.88 -4.52
N ALA A 145 6.51 19.40 -5.76
CA ALA A 145 5.55 19.63 -6.83
C ALA A 145 4.40 18.61 -6.86
N HIS A 146 4.71 17.32 -6.68
CA HIS A 146 3.79 16.23 -7.03
C HIS A 146 3.88 15.00 -6.11
N LEU A 147 4.16 15.19 -4.80
CA LEU A 147 4.09 14.12 -3.80
C LEU A 147 2.85 13.23 -3.99
N MET A 148 3.09 11.93 -4.09
CA MET A 148 2.10 10.91 -4.40
C MET A 148 2.24 9.68 -3.51
N SER A 149 1.24 8.80 -3.53
CA SER A 149 1.31 7.53 -2.81
C SER A 149 2.43 6.63 -3.37
N PRO A 150 3.18 5.89 -2.54
CA PRO A 150 4.33 5.10 -2.97
C PRO A 150 3.98 3.85 -3.78
N PHE A 151 2.69 3.46 -3.86
CA PHE A 151 2.24 2.24 -4.54
C PHE A 151 2.61 2.14 -6.03
N ALA A 152 2.81 3.28 -6.71
CA ALA A 152 3.23 3.26 -8.10
C ALA A 152 4.74 3.07 -8.27
N GLY A 153 5.54 3.35 -7.23
CA GLY A 153 7.01 3.29 -7.30
C GLY A 153 7.66 4.38 -8.18
N GLU A 154 6.89 5.34 -8.71
CA GLU A 154 7.38 6.29 -9.72
C GLU A 154 7.86 7.64 -9.18
N GLY A 155 7.69 7.93 -7.89
CA GLY A 155 7.95 9.27 -7.34
C GLY A 155 9.38 9.76 -7.61
N ALA A 156 10.37 8.92 -7.32
CA ALA A 156 11.78 9.23 -7.57
C ALA A 156 12.10 9.36 -9.07
N ASN A 157 11.52 8.49 -9.91
CA ASN A 157 11.71 8.53 -11.36
C ASN A 157 11.19 9.84 -11.96
N LEU A 158 10.01 10.28 -11.51
CA LEU A 158 9.42 11.54 -11.93
C LEU A 158 10.22 12.75 -11.45
N ALA A 159 10.75 12.72 -10.22
CA ALA A 159 11.65 13.76 -9.73
C ALA A 159 12.95 13.86 -10.55
N MET A 160 13.53 12.72 -10.95
CA MET A 160 14.70 12.70 -11.84
C MET A 160 14.36 13.25 -13.23
N GLN A 161 13.20 12.87 -13.76
CA GLN A 161 12.71 13.38 -15.05
C GLN A 161 12.49 14.90 -15.00
N ASP A 162 11.88 15.43 -13.95
CA ASP A 162 11.71 16.87 -13.74
C ASP A 162 13.05 17.62 -13.82
N GLY A 163 14.07 17.08 -13.14
CA GLY A 163 15.41 17.68 -13.13
C GLY A 163 16.04 17.70 -14.52
N ALA A 164 15.92 16.60 -15.27
CA ALA A 164 16.41 16.50 -16.64
C ALA A 164 15.69 17.49 -17.58
N GLU A 165 14.37 17.56 -17.50
CA GLU A 165 13.57 18.46 -18.33
C GLU A 165 13.85 19.94 -18.01
N LEU A 166 14.04 20.29 -16.73
CA LEU A 166 14.44 21.64 -16.35
C LEU A 166 15.83 22.00 -16.89
N ALA A 167 16.81 21.09 -16.77
CA ALA A 167 18.15 21.32 -17.29
C ALA A 167 18.16 21.55 -18.82
N LEU A 168 17.37 20.77 -19.56
CA LEU A 168 17.19 20.96 -21.00
C LEU A 168 16.53 22.31 -21.32
N ALA A 169 15.52 22.71 -20.54
CA ALA A 169 14.84 24.00 -20.75
C ALA A 169 15.79 25.20 -20.53
N LEU A 170 16.64 25.14 -19.52
CA LEU A 170 17.61 26.20 -19.19
C LEU A 170 18.72 26.31 -20.24
N THR A 171 19.24 25.19 -20.71
CA THR A 171 20.30 25.18 -21.73
C THR A 171 19.79 25.67 -23.09
N ALA A 172 18.51 25.45 -23.41
CA ALA A 172 17.89 25.96 -24.62
C ALA A 172 17.59 27.48 -24.61
N HIS A 173 17.54 28.11 -23.43
CA HIS A 173 17.18 29.54 -23.26
C HIS A 173 18.21 30.30 -22.40
N PRO A 174 19.47 30.40 -22.86
CA PRO A 174 20.52 31.10 -22.09
C PRO A 174 20.21 32.59 -21.98
N GLY A 175 20.10 33.09 -20.75
CA GLY A 175 19.82 34.51 -20.46
C GLY A 175 18.38 34.80 -20.01
N ASP A 176 17.45 33.86 -20.20
CA ASP A 176 16.12 33.94 -19.59
C ASP A 176 16.21 33.46 -18.14
N SER A 177 16.09 34.41 -17.20
CA SER A 177 16.25 34.16 -15.76
C SER A 177 15.09 33.39 -15.09
N GLY A 178 14.14 32.89 -15.88
CA GLY A 178 13.05 32.06 -15.41
C GLY A 178 12.61 31.04 -16.47
N PRO A 179 12.38 29.76 -16.10
CA PRO A 179 11.79 28.80 -17.02
C PRO A 179 10.38 29.29 -17.33
N ARG A 180 10.09 29.61 -18.60
CA ARG A 180 8.73 30.01 -19.03
C ARG A 180 7.70 28.92 -18.78
N CYS A 181 8.17 27.68 -18.60
CA CYS A 181 7.41 26.54 -18.14
C CYS A 181 8.35 25.60 -17.38
N ALA A 182 8.07 25.29 -16.12
CA ALA A 182 8.47 24.00 -15.58
C ALA A 182 7.37 22.97 -15.89
N PRO A 183 7.70 21.74 -16.28
CA PRO A 183 6.76 20.79 -16.87
C PRO A 183 5.95 20.04 -15.81
N THR A 184 5.44 20.70 -14.78
CA THR A 184 4.66 19.99 -13.73
C THR A 184 3.18 19.85 -14.07
N SER A 185 2.77 20.22 -15.29
CA SER A 185 1.59 19.60 -15.89
C SER A 185 1.71 19.57 -17.40
N ARG A 186 1.22 18.49 -18.01
CA ARG A 186 1.12 18.28 -19.47
C ARG A 186 0.51 19.51 -20.17
N ARG A 187 1.32 20.50 -20.53
CA ARG A 187 1.10 21.55 -21.55
C ARG A 187 2.22 22.59 -21.45
N CYS A 188 3.32 22.36 -22.14
CA CYS A 188 4.06 23.43 -22.83
C CYS A 188 4.60 22.95 -24.19
N SER A 189 3.78 22.19 -24.92
CA SER A 189 3.98 21.94 -26.35
C SER A 189 2.77 22.45 -27.13
N SER A 190 2.79 23.73 -27.49
CA SER A 190 1.95 24.28 -28.55
C SER A 190 2.58 23.95 -29.90
N ALA A 191 2.41 22.70 -30.36
CA ALA A 191 2.59 22.34 -31.77
C ALA A 191 1.69 21.13 -32.09
N PRO A 192 0.71 21.24 -33.00
CA PRO A 192 -0.11 20.12 -33.40
C PRO A 192 0.72 19.23 -34.34
N ARG A 193 1.03 18.01 -33.91
CA ARG A 193 1.53 16.96 -34.82
C ARG A 193 0.75 15.68 -34.61
N SER A 194 -0.21 15.47 -35.50
CA SER A 194 -0.75 14.17 -35.89
C SER A 194 -0.92 14.23 -37.41
N PRO A 195 -0.62 13.14 -38.14
CA PRO A 195 -1.55 12.00 -38.23
C PRO A 195 -0.82 10.63 -38.39
N PRO A 196 -1.51 9.52 -38.75
CA PRO A 196 -2.36 8.70 -37.89
C PRO A 196 -1.81 7.26 -37.76
N GLY A 197 -1.87 6.65 -36.57
CA GLY A 197 -1.62 5.20 -36.46
C GLY A 197 -1.15 4.73 -35.10
N SER A 198 -2.10 4.54 -34.16
CA SER A 198 -2.10 3.45 -33.17
C SER A 198 -3.19 3.72 -32.13
N ARG A 199 -4.41 3.32 -32.46
CA ARG A 199 -5.43 3.05 -31.44
C ARG A 199 -5.13 1.67 -30.88
N ARG A 200 -4.62 1.62 -29.64
CA ARG A 200 -4.35 0.51 -28.70
C ARG A 200 -2.98 0.86 -28.11
N THR A 201 -2.86 1.48 -26.95
CA THR A 201 -3.32 1.06 -25.63
C THR A 201 -3.08 2.23 -24.68
N ALA A 202 -4.14 2.84 -24.14
CA ALA A 202 -4.04 3.71 -22.97
C ALA A 202 -5.43 3.82 -22.33
N CYS A 203 -5.58 3.24 -21.14
CA CYS A 203 -6.79 3.38 -20.34
C CYS A 203 -6.88 4.81 -19.82
N GLY A 204 -7.59 5.69 -20.55
CA GLY A 204 -7.79 7.10 -20.21
C GLY A 204 -8.77 7.34 -19.05
N ARG A 205 -8.65 6.62 -17.93
CA ARG A 205 -9.68 6.64 -16.87
C ARG A 205 -9.16 6.61 -15.42
N CYS A 206 -7.95 7.11 -15.16
CA CYS A 206 -7.34 7.12 -13.82
C CYS A 206 -7.29 8.48 -13.13
N SER A 207 -8.19 9.42 -13.43
CA SER A 207 -8.09 10.83 -12.97
C SER A 207 -9.17 11.30 -11.99
N ALA A 208 -9.69 10.45 -11.08
CA ALA A 208 -10.67 10.92 -10.08
C ALA A 208 -10.47 10.27 -8.68
N PRO A 209 -10.66 11.00 -7.57
CA PRO A 209 -10.29 10.53 -6.22
C PRO A 209 -11.19 9.43 -5.65
N THR A 210 -12.35 9.15 -6.26
CA THR A 210 -13.41 8.36 -5.62
C THR A 210 -13.49 6.88 -6.06
N ARG A 211 -12.54 6.37 -6.87
CA ARG A 211 -12.65 4.98 -7.42
C ARG A 211 -11.33 4.20 -7.42
N TRP A 212 -10.81 4.00 -6.22
CA TRP A 212 -9.71 3.11 -5.84
C TRP A 212 -10.00 1.63 -6.18
N ALA A 213 -11.28 1.22 -6.22
CA ALA A 213 -11.73 -0.11 -6.65
C ALA A 213 -11.43 -0.47 -8.13
N ARG A 214 -10.90 0.44 -8.97
CA ARG A 214 -10.62 0.16 -10.40
C ARG A 214 -9.15 0.02 -10.79
N CYS A 215 -8.18 0.57 -10.05
CA CYS A 215 -6.80 0.07 -10.15
C CYS A 215 -6.73 -1.40 -9.72
N TRP A 216 -7.57 -1.77 -8.74
CA TRP A 216 -7.88 -3.13 -8.29
C TRP A 216 -8.37 -4.12 -9.36
N ARG A 217 -8.81 -3.69 -10.55
CA ARG A 217 -9.41 -4.58 -11.57
C ARG A 217 -8.71 -4.54 -12.93
N CYS A 218 -7.61 -3.80 -13.05
CA CYS A 218 -6.98 -3.49 -14.34
C CYS A 218 -5.51 -3.93 -14.48
N SER A 219 -5.03 -4.89 -13.69
CA SER A 219 -3.76 -5.56 -14.04
C SER A 219 -3.94 -6.37 -15.33
N PRO A 220 -3.21 -6.07 -16.42
CA PRO A 220 -3.08 -6.98 -17.54
C PRO A 220 -2.24 -8.16 -17.05
N ALA A 221 -2.77 -9.36 -17.20
CA ALA A 221 -2.01 -10.58 -17.00
C ALA A 221 -0.88 -10.65 -18.05
N THR A 222 0.32 -10.24 -17.64
CA THR A 222 1.57 -10.70 -18.23
C THR A 222 2.42 -11.28 -17.10
N GLY A 223 2.02 -12.48 -16.70
CA GLY A 223 2.75 -13.41 -15.84
C GLY A 223 2.74 -14.79 -16.50
N PRO A 224 3.45 -15.77 -15.94
CA PRO A 224 3.90 -16.98 -16.63
C PRO A 224 2.75 -17.87 -17.12
N SER A 225 3.10 -18.86 -17.95
CA SER A 225 2.12 -19.69 -18.66
C SER A 225 1.05 -20.28 -17.71
N ARG A 226 -0.17 -20.50 -18.23
CA ARG A 226 -1.31 -21.05 -17.45
C ARG A 226 -1.00 -22.34 -16.67
N ALA A 227 0.07 -23.05 -17.01
CA ALA A 227 0.53 -24.25 -16.32
C ALA A 227 1.36 -23.96 -15.05
N GLU A 228 2.07 -22.84 -14.98
CA GLU A 228 2.86 -22.41 -13.80
C GLU A 228 1.99 -21.73 -12.75
N ALA A 229 1.02 -20.91 -13.19
CA ALA A 229 0.02 -20.32 -12.30
C ALA A 229 -0.88 -21.38 -11.65
N ARG A 230 -1.16 -22.49 -12.35
CA ARG A 230 -1.90 -23.64 -11.78
C ARG A 230 -1.08 -24.36 -10.71
N ARG A 231 0.22 -24.59 -10.90
CA ARG A 231 1.08 -25.20 -9.87
C ARG A 231 1.24 -24.34 -8.61
N ALA A 232 1.29 -23.01 -8.76
CA ALA A 232 1.32 -22.09 -7.63
C ALA A 232 -0.04 -21.99 -6.91
N SER A 233 -1.15 -21.96 -7.67
CA SER A 233 -2.51 -21.96 -7.12
C SER A 233 -2.86 -23.29 -6.45
N ASP A 234 -2.45 -24.43 -7.01
CA ASP A 234 -2.70 -25.76 -6.43
C ASP A 234 -1.89 -25.97 -5.15
N ARG A 235 -0.72 -25.31 -4.99
CA ARG A 235 0.02 -25.28 -3.71
C ARG A 235 -0.65 -24.43 -2.63
N LEU A 236 -1.37 -23.37 -3.03
CA LEU A 236 -2.14 -22.51 -2.12
C LEU A 236 -3.50 -23.12 -1.75
N VAL A 237 -4.15 -23.86 -2.65
CA VAL A 237 -5.44 -24.53 -2.40
C VAL A 237 -5.25 -25.87 -1.67
N ALA A 238 -4.16 -26.61 -1.91
CA ALA A 238 -3.94 -27.90 -1.25
C ALA A 238 -3.57 -27.81 0.25
N MET A 239 -3.27 -26.63 0.78
CA MET A 239 -3.05 -26.43 2.22
C MET A 239 -4.33 -26.18 3.02
N ASP A 240 -5.49 -25.98 2.37
CA ASP A 240 -6.75 -25.61 3.02
C ASP A 240 -7.71 -26.81 3.23
N ASP A 241 -7.45 -27.97 2.60
CA ASP A 241 -8.46 -29.04 2.50
C ASP A 241 -8.20 -30.26 3.40
N SER A 242 -7.46 -30.10 4.51
CA SER A 242 -7.17 -31.22 5.41
C SER A 242 -7.18 -30.91 6.90
N THR A 243 -8.17 -30.17 7.41
CA THR A 243 -8.79 -30.46 8.72
C THR A 243 -10.05 -29.63 8.96
N ALA A 244 -11.21 -30.18 8.60
CA ALA A 244 -12.50 -29.79 9.18
C ALA A 244 -13.30 -31.06 9.50
N PRO A 245 -13.64 -31.34 10.79
CA PRO A 245 -14.56 -32.42 11.10
C PRO A 245 -15.98 -32.04 10.66
N ALA A 246 -16.69 -33.00 10.05
CA ALA A 246 -18.07 -32.85 9.60
C ALA A 246 -19.02 -32.47 10.76
N PRO A 247 -20.06 -31.65 10.53
CA PRO A 247 -21.03 -31.33 11.56
C PRO A 247 -21.89 -32.55 11.90
N ALA A 248 -21.96 -32.85 13.20
CA ALA A 248 -22.84 -33.88 13.75
C ALA A 248 -24.32 -33.52 13.49
N ALA A 249 -25.09 -34.51 13.07
CA ALA A 249 -26.52 -34.40 12.80
C ALA A 249 -27.30 -34.08 14.08
N ASP A 250 -28.15 -33.06 13.99
CA ASP A 250 -29.15 -32.72 15.01
C ASP A 250 -30.15 -33.87 15.20
N ALA A 251 -30.14 -34.47 16.40
CA ALA A 251 -31.19 -35.36 16.87
C ALA A 251 -31.73 -34.82 18.21
N ASN A 252 -32.81 -34.06 18.15
CA ASN A 252 -33.65 -33.77 19.31
C ASN A 252 -35.12 -34.02 18.95
N GLY A 253 -35.59 -35.22 19.30
CA GLY A 253 -37.01 -35.55 19.41
C GLY A 253 -37.62 -35.02 20.73
N PRO A 254 -38.95 -35.03 20.86
CA PRO A 254 -39.67 -34.36 21.94
C PRO A 254 -39.65 -35.15 23.27
N PRO A 255 -39.92 -34.50 24.43
CA PRO A 255 -39.75 -35.12 25.74
C PRO A 255 -40.94 -35.98 26.16
N SER A 256 -40.64 -37.13 26.79
CA SER A 256 -41.61 -38.02 27.45
C SER A 256 -42.00 -37.52 28.87
N PRO A 257 -43.17 -37.94 29.40
CA PRO A 257 -43.83 -37.29 30.54
C PRO A 257 -43.39 -37.82 31.91
N ARG A 258 -43.53 -36.94 32.92
CA ARG A 258 -43.35 -37.21 34.35
C ARG A 258 -44.42 -38.17 34.89
N SER A 259 -44.05 -38.97 35.88
CA SER A 259 -44.97 -39.60 36.84
C SER A 259 -44.61 -39.21 38.29
N PRO A 260 -45.57 -39.07 39.21
CA PRO A 260 -45.36 -38.54 40.57
C PRO A 260 -45.53 -39.60 41.67
N THR A 261 -44.76 -39.48 42.76
CA THR A 261 -45.02 -39.99 44.13
C THR A 261 -43.87 -39.47 45.00
N GLY A 262 -44.01 -38.89 46.19
CA GLY A 262 -45.12 -38.77 47.14
C GLY A 262 -44.51 -38.81 48.55
N ALA A 263 -44.79 -37.78 49.37
CA ALA A 263 -44.65 -37.71 50.84
C ALA A 263 -43.21 -37.87 51.41
N SER A 264 -42.82 -37.31 52.56
CA SER A 264 -43.55 -36.77 53.71
C SER A 264 -42.68 -35.79 54.50
N TRP A 265 -43.36 -34.86 55.16
CA TRP A 265 -42.91 -33.91 56.17
C TRP A 265 -42.26 -34.56 57.41
N THR A 266 -41.34 -33.86 58.07
CA THR A 266 -41.54 -33.26 59.42
C THR A 266 -40.34 -32.42 59.89
N ARG A 267 -40.64 -31.18 60.34
CA ARG A 267 -40.22 -30.45 61.58
C ARG A 267 -38.79 -30.64 62.11
N ARG A 268 -38.08 -29.64 62.66
CA ARG A 268 -38.47 -28.44 63.41
C ARG A 268 -37.21 -27.55 63.60
N SER A 269 -37.44 -26.24 63.61
CA SER A 269 -36.72 -25.12 64.27
C SER A 269 -35.48 -25.41 65.14
N ALA A 270 -34.43 -24.61 64.96
CA ALA A 270 -34.22 -23.36 65.68
C ALA A 270 -33.45 -22.36 64.80
#